data_AF-A0A2G2KWA7-F1
#
_entry.id   AF-A0A2G2KWA7-F1
#
_cell.length_a   1.000
_cell.length_b   1.000
_cell.length_c   1.000
_cell.angle_alpha   90.00
_cell.angle_beta   90.00
_cell.angle_gamma   90.00
#
_symmetry.space_group_name_H-M   'P 1'
#
loop_
_entity.id
_entity.type
_entity.pdbx_description
1 polymer ?
#
loop_
_entity_poly.entity_id
_entity_poly.type
_entity_poly.pdbx_seq_one_letter_code
_entity_poly.pdbx_strand_id
1 'polypeptide(L)'
;MLKNQSTAPLLAMSAAFVMCMLLTACKTSHATNHSSEFYSGKTTYHVNDKTFTYDQLTESQKKDILEMEKSLEKLEVAIDVDSEAMELWAEKMELVAEDMEDEAEKLEDSLDNLEFDGRSINVNEITKKIEVATRKMAVKMRVLETKMRAMETAMPSINSAKIEAIKRKAEEYKDLLIEISESI
;
A
#
# COMPACT_ATOMS: atom_id res chain seq x y z
N MET A 1 -21.07 -21.76 -5.20
CA MET A 1 -19.62 -22.08 -5.13
C MET A 1 -18.98 -21.17 -6.17
N LEU A 2 -18.12 -20.19 -5.89
CA LEU A 2 -17.25 -19.87 -4.76
C LEU A 2 -17.41 -18.39 -4.40
N LYS A 3 -17.38 -18.07 -3.10
CA LYS A 3 -17.16 -16.70 -2.62
C LYS A 3 -15.70 -16.36 -2.91
N ASN A 4 -15.43 -15.44 -3.84
CA ASN A 4 -14.13 -14.78 -3.93
C ASN A 4 -14.01 -13.84 -2.72
N GLN A 5 -13.48 -14.38 -1.63
CA GLN A 5 -12.83 -13.55 -0.61
C GLN A 5 -11.56 -13.01 -1.26
N SER A 6 -11.63 -11.77 -1.76
CA SER A 6 -10.42 -10.98 -2.02
C SER A 6 -9.80 -10.67 -0.67
N THR A 7 -8.93 -11.57 -0.22
CA THR A 7 -8.03 -11.32 0.90
C THR A 7 -6.89 -10.47 0.37
N ALA A 8 -7.02 -9.16 0.48
CA ALA A 8 -5.88 -8.26 0.49
C ALA A 8 -5.62 -7.78 1.93
N PRO A 9 -4.91 -8.55 2.78
CA PRO A 9 -4.30 -8.02 3.99
C PRO A 9 -2.83 -7.73 3.67
N LEU A 10 -2.56 -6.68 2.91
CA LEU A 10 -1.19 -6.26 2.65
C LEU A 10 -1.16 -4.74 2.77
N LEU A 11 -0.59 -4.27 3.89
CA LEU A 11 -0.18 -2.90 4.20
C LEU A 11 -0.97 -2.11 5.27
N ALA A 12 -1.78 -2.76 6.10
CA ALA A 12 -2.00 -2.23 7.45
C ALA A 12 -0.82 -2.59 8.37
N MET A 13 0.40 -2.17 8.01
CA MET A 13 1.54 -2.27 8.93
C MET A 13 1.43 -1.15 9.95
N SER A 14 0.91 -1.46 11.14
CA SER A 14 0.86 -0.51 12.25
C SER A 14 2.24 0.14 12.48
N ALA A 15 2.28 1.41 12.90
CA ALA A 15 3.48 2.17 13.26
C ALA A 15 4.57 1.36 14.01
N ALA A 16 4.15 0.50 14.95
CA ALA A 16 5.05 -0.38 15.69
C ALA A 16 5.86 -1.36 14.81
N PHE A 17 5.30 -1.79 13.68
CA PHE A 17 5.89 -2.78 12.79
C PHE A 17 6.93 -2.17 11.83
N VAL A 18 6.73 -0.94 11.37
CA VAL A 18 7.75 -0.20 10.59
C VAL A 18 8.95 0.15 11.46
N MET A 19 8.71 0.59 12.70
CA MET A 19 9.76 0.87 13.68
C MET A 19 10.55 -0.41 14.05
N CYS A 20 9.88 -1.56 14.21
CA CYS A 20 10.53 -2.83 14.55
C CYS A 20 11.29 -3.49 13.38
N MET A 21 10.83 -3.30 12.13
CA MET A 21 11.49 -3.81 10.91
C MET A 21 12.74 -3.00 10.52
N LEU A 22 12.73 -1.67 10.71
CA LEU A 22 13.87 -0.83 10.33
C LEU A 22 15.08 -1.01 11.26
N LEU A 23 14.85 -1.28 12.55
CA LEU A 23 15.92 -1.39 13.54
C LEU A 23 16.63 -2.76 13.57
N THR A 24 16.11 -3.76 12.85
CA THR A 24 16.67 -5.12 12.83
C THR A 24 17.59 -5.40 11.63
N ALA A 25 17.66 -4.51 10.62
CA ALA A 25 18.34 -4.77 9.35
C ALA A 25 19.86 -4.49 9.33
N CYS A 26 20.47 -3.92 10.37
CA CYS A 26 21.89 -3.55 10.36
C CYS A 26 22.71 -4.38 11.38
N LYS A 27 23.67 -5.18 10.87
CA LYS A 27 24.46 -6.20 11.59
C LYS A 27 25.36 -5.70 12.75
N THR A 28 25.36 -4.42 13.08
CA THR A 28 26.32 -3.84 14.03
C THR A 28 25.69 -3.30 15.31
N SER A 29 24.37 -3.05 15.34
CA SER A 29 23.67 -2.60 16.56
C SER A 29 22.17 -2.86 16.43
N HIS A 30 21.55 -3.42 17.48
CA HIS A 30 20.13 -3.73 17.52
C HIS A 30 19.45 -2.93 18.63
N ALA A 31 18.47 -2.09 18.28
CA ALA A 31 17.60 -1.44 19.24
C ALA A 31 16.16 -1.89 18.97
N THR A 32 15.46 -2.43 19.96
CA THR A 32 14.04 -2.77 19.82
C THR A 32 13.27 -2.21 20.99
N ASN A 33 12.14 -1.58 20.68
CA ASN A 33 11.18 -1.13 21.67
C ASN A 33 10.03 -2.14 21.69
N HIS A 34 9.86 -2.83 22.81
CA HIS A 34 8.69 -3.64 23.07
C HIS A 34 7.77 -2.89 24.02
N SER A 35 6.75 -2.24 23.46
CA SER A 35 5.65 -1.66 24.22
C SER A 35 4.31 -2.04 23.61
N SER A 36 3.39 -2.51 24.46
CA SER A 36 1.98 -2.69 24.11
C SER A 36 1.16 -1.41 24.32
N GLU A 37 1.71 -0.41 25.00
CA GLU A 37 1.04 0.85 25.37
C GLU A 37 2.08 1.98 25.43
N PHE A 38 2.04 2.86 24.42
CA PHE A 38 2.78 4.13 24.46
C PHE A 38 2.44 4.83 25.79
N TYR A 39 3.47 5.17 26.57
CA TYR A 39 3.38 5.89 27.87
C TYR A 39 3.02 5.12 29.14
N SER A 40 3.09 3.78 29.17
CA SER A 40 3.14 3.10 30.47
C SER A 40 4.59 2.98 30.96
N GLY A 41 4.85 3.11 32.27
CA GLY A 41 6.17 2.85 32.89
C GLY A 41 6.71 1.42 32.69
N LYS A 42 6.15 0.65 31.76
CA LYS A 42 6.53 -0.69 31.36
C LYS A 42 7.28 -0.73 30.03
N THR A 43 7.45 0.39 29.33
CA THR A 43 8.24 0.42 28.09
C THR A 43 9.66 -0.03 28.39
N THR A 44 10.04 -1.16 27.77
CA THR A 44 11.36 -1.78 27.92
C THR A 44 12.11 -1.61 26.62
N TYR A 45 13.27 -0.99 26.71
CA TYR A 45 14.18 -0.76 25.60
C TYR A 45 15.28 -1.81 25.66
N HIS A 46 15.44 -2.56 24.57
CA HIS A 46 16.54 -3.48 24.38
C HIS A 46 17.50 -2.86 23.38
N VAL A 47 18.74 -2.59 23.80
CA VAL A 47 19.77 -1.96 22.97
C VAL A 47 21.05 -2.77 23.13
N ASN A 48 21.41 -3.51 22.08
CA ASN A 48 22.47 -4.51 22.10
C ASN A 48 22.25 -5.52 23.25
N ASP A 49 23.25 -5.73 24.12
CA ASP A 49 23.15 -6.61 25.28
C ASP A 49 22.60 -5.92 26.55
N LYS A 50 22.19 -4.65 26.44
CA LYS A 50 21.64 -3.87 27.55
C LYS A 50 20.12 -3.77 27.44
N THR A 51 19.48 -3.75 28.59
CA THR A 51 18.03 -3.55 28.70
C THR A 51 17.77 -2.51 29.78
N PHE A 52 16.97 -1.50 29.45
CA PHE A 52 16.54 -0.48 30.41
C PHE A 52 15.06 -0.17 30.24
N THR A 53 14.45 0.34 31.29
CA THR A 53 13.05 0.72 31.34
C THR A 53 12.91 2.24 31.31
N TYR A 54 11.77 2.74 30.84
CA TYR A 54 11.51 4.18 30.80
C TYR A 54 11.66 4.87 32.17
N ASP A 55 11.34 4.16 33.27
CA ASP A 55 11.45 4.69 34.63
C ASP A 55 12.91 4.87 35.10
N GLN A 56 13.87 4.16 34.49
CA GLN A 56 15.30 4.29 34.79
C GLN A 56 15.95 5.50 34.11
N LEU A 57 15.22 6.17 33.22
CA LEU A 57 15.72 7.32 32.47
C LEU A 57 15.67 8.60 33.30
N THR A 58 16.64 9.48 33.05
CA THR A 58 16.58 10.87 33.52
C THR A 58 15.45 11.63 32.81
N GLU A 59 14.95 12.71 33.43
CA GLU A 59 13.90 13.54 32.82
C GLU A 59 14.34 14.17 31.48
N SER A 60 15.65 14.43 31.30
CA SER A 60 16.18 14.88 30.00
C SER A 60 16.04 13.78 28.94
N GLN A 61 16.52 12.58 29.23
CA GLN A 61 16.45 11.44 28.30
C GLN A 61 15.01 11.08 27.93
N LYS A 62 14.10 11.12 28.91
CA LYS A 62 12.66 10.93 28.67
C LYS A 62 12.10 11.96 27.70
N LYS A 63 12.49 13.22 27.85
CA LYS A 63 12.07 14.31 26.97
C LYS A 63 12.63 14.11 25.55
N ASP A 64 13.90 13.75 25.42
CA ASP A 64 14.57 13.57 24.12
C ASP A 64 13.95 12.39 23.34
N ILE A 65 13.69 11.26 24.02
CA ILE A 65 12.96 10.12 23.44
C ILE A 65 11.57 10.56 22.96
N LEU A 66 10.83 11.26 23.80
CA LEU A 66 9.45 11.67 23.49
C LEU A 66 9.39 12.69 22.33
N GLU A 67 10.39 13.56 22.20
CA GLU A 67 10.50 14.48 21.06
C GLU A 67 10.80 13.71 19.76
N MET A 68 11.69 12.71 19.81
CA MET A 68 12.00 11.86 18.68
C MET A 68 10.82 11.00 18.24
N GLU A 69 10.11 10.38 19.18
CA GLU A 69 8.91 9.59 18.92
C GLU A 69 7.82 10.45 18.26
N LYS A 70 7.56 11.66 18.77
CA LYS A 70 6.63 12.61 18.14
C LYS A 70 7.06 13.03 16.74
N SER A 71 8.36 13.15 16.49
CA SER A 71 8.86 13.48 15.15
C SER A 71 8.69 12.31 14.18
N LEU A 72 8.88 11.07 14.64
CA LEU A 72 8.66 9.87 13.86
C LEU A 72 7.17 9.69 13.54
N GLU A 73 6.30 9.82 14.54
CA GLU A 73 4.83 9.73 14.37
C GLU A 73 4.32 10.70 13.29
N LYS A 74 4.80 11.95 13.29
CA LYS A 74 4.43 12.93 12.25
C LYS A 74 4.83 12.51 10.84
N LEU A 75 5.99 11.86 10.70
CA LEU A 75 6.47 11.39 9.41
C LEU A 75 5.70 10.14 8.96
N GLU A 76 5.37 9.25 9.89
CA GLU A 76 4.54 8.06 9.65
C GLU A 76 3.15 8.47 9.15
N VAL A 77 2.47 9.39 9.85
CA VAL A 77 1.18 9.95 9.40
C VAL A 77 1.28 10.54 7.99
N ALA A 78 2.40 11.18 7.66
CA ALA A 78 2.59 11.74 6.32
C ALA A 78 2.78 10.66 5.22
N ILE A 79 3.25 9.46 5.57
CA ILE A 79 3.32 8.30 4.67
C ILE A 79 1.97 7.59 4.60
N ASP A 80 1.23 7.50 5.71
CA ASP A 80 -0.11 6.92 5.73
C ASP A 80 -1.04 7.68 4.78
N VAL A 81 -0.98 9.02 4.78
CA VAL A 81 -1.73 9.85 3.83
C VAL A 81 -1.36 9.54 2.37
N ASP A 82 -0.07 9.32 2.06
CA ASP A 82 0.34 8.95 0.70
C ASP A 82 -0.18 7.54 0.35
N SER A 83 -0.22 6.63 1.32
CA SER A 83 -0.68 5.25 1.16
C SER A 83 -2.19 5.18 0.92
N GLU A 84 -2.99 5.90 1.71
CA GLU A 84 -4.43 6.05 1.50
C GLU A 84 -4.74 6.65 0.13
N ALA A 85 -3.95 7.64 -0.32
CA ALA A 85 -4.11 8.20 -1.65
C ALA A 85 -3.84 7.18 -2.77
N MET A 86 -2.87 6.27 -2.57
CA MET A 86 -2.60 5.18 -3.51
C MET A 86 -3.71 4.12 -3.51
N GLU A 87 -4.26 3.77 -2.35
CA GLU A 87 -5.38 2.83 -2.23
C GLU A 87 -6.62 3.36 -2.97
N LEU A 88 -7.00 4.60 -2.71
CA LEU A 88 -8.09 5.27 -3.44
C LEU A 88 -7.85 5.34 -4.96
N TRP A 89 -6.58 5.36 -5.38
CA TRP A 89 -6.23 5.35 -6.80
C TRP A 89 -6.38 3.95 -7.41
N ALA A 90 -5.96 2.91 -6.67
CA ALA A 90 -6.12 1.52 -7.06
C ALA A 90 -7.61 1.15 -7.21
N GLU A 91 -8.46 1.57 -6.27
CA GLU A 91 -9.92 1.37 -6.35
C GLU A 91 -10.50 1.99 -7.64
N LYS A 92 -10.05 3.19 -8.01
CA LYS A 92 -10.49 3.81 -9.26
C LYS A 92 -10.03 3.03 -10.49
N MET A 93 -8.82 2.46 -10.47
CA MET A 93 -8.31 1.64 -11.57
C MET A 93 -9.11 0.33 -11.69
N GLU A 94 -9.48 -0.26 -10.56
CA GLU A 94 -10.34 -1.45 -10.51
C GLU A 94 -11.70 -1.19 -11.19
N LEU A 95 -12.33 -0.03 -10.94
CA LEU A 95 -13.57 0.35 -11.63
C LEU A 95 -13.40 0.44 -13.16
N VAL A 96 -12.24 0.87 -13.66
CA VAL A 96 -11.98 0.89 -15.11
C VAL A 96 -11.74 -0.51 -15.66
N ALA A 97 -11.12 -1.40 -14.87
CA ALA A 97 -10.96 -2.80 -15.24
C ALA A 97 -12.33 -3.51 -15.29
N GLU A 98 -13.23 -3.25 -14.34
CA GLU A 98 -14.60 -3.73 -14.35
C GLU A 98 -15.37 -3.23 -15.59
N ASP A 99 -15.27 -1.93 -15.93
CA ASP A 99 -15.83 -1.39 -17.17
C ASP A 99 -15.33 -2.14 -18.43
N MET A 100 -14.07 -2.60 -18.43
CA MET A 100 -13.49 -3.37 -19.54
C MET A 100 -14.02 -4.80 -19.59
N GLU A 101 -14.21 -5.44 -18.43
CA GLU A 101 -14.81 -6.77 -18.31
C GLU A 101 -16.27 -6.75 -18.80
N ASP A 102 -17.06 -5.78 -18.35
CA ASP A 102 -18.44 -5.55 -18.79
C ASP A 102 -18.57 -5.38 -20.31
N GLU A 103 -17.61 -4.68 -20.94
CA GLU A 103 -17.62 -4.51 -22.39
C GLU A 103 -17.18 -5.76 -23.15
N ALA A 104 -16.40 -6.64 -22.52
CA ALA A 104 -16.06 -7.95 -23.06
C ALA A 104 -17.25 -8.93 -22.96
N GLU A 105 -17.93 -8.96 -21.82
CA GLU A 105 -19.13 -9.78 -21.62
C GLU A 105 -20.23 -9.41 -22.63
N LYS A 106 -20.46 -8.11 -22.86
CA LYS A 106 -21.42 -7.66 -23.90
C LYS A 106 -21.08 -8.15 -25.30
N LEU A 107 -19.79 -8.32 -25.63
CA LEU A 107 -19.39 -8.90 -26.91
C LEU A 107 -19.70 -10.40 -26.93
N GLU A 108 -19.37 -11.13 -25.87
CA GLU A 108 -19.67 -12.56 -25.72
C GLU A 108 -21.17 -12.80 -25.88
N ASP A 109 -22.01 -12.07 -25.14
CA ASP A 109 -23.47 -12.11 -25.28
C ASP A 109 -23.93 -11.80 -26.71
N SER A 110 -23.31 -10.81 -27.37
CA SER A 110 -23.67 -10.45 -28.75
C SER A 110 -23.32 -11.55 -29.74
N LEU A 111 -22.28 -12.34 -29.47
CA LEU A 111 -21.88 -13.48 -30.29
C LEU A 111 -22.77 -14.70 -30.03
N ASP A 112 -23.14 -14.95 -28.78
CA ASP A 112 -24.03 -16.05 -28.39
C ASP A 112 -25.46 -15.85 -28.90
N ASN A 113 -25.93 -14.60 -28.95
CA ASN A 113 -27.26 -14.24 -29.47
C ASN A 113 -27.33 -14.18 -31.01
N LEU A 114 -26.29 -14.60 -31.73
CA LEU A 114 -26.37 -14.79 -33.18
C LEU A 114 -27.23 -16.02 -33.49
N GLU A 115 -28.55 -15.85 -33.47
CA GLU A 115 -29.52 -16.89 -33.82
C GLU A 115 -29.29 -17.42 -35.23
N PHE A 116 -29.02 -18.72 -35.31
CA PHE A 116 -29.05 -19.48 -36.55
C PHE A 116 -30.49 -19.87 -36.86
N ASP A 117 -31.24 -18.96 -37.47
CA ASP A 117 -32.54 -19.30 -38.02
C ASP A 117 -32.37 -20.38 -39.09
N GLY A 118 -32.77 -21.61 -38.75
CA GLY A 118 -32.49 -22.86 -39.45
C GLY A 118 -33.08 -23.00 -40.87
N ARG A 119 -33.34 -21.90 -41.58
CA ARG A 119 -33.86 -21.91 -42.96
C ARG A 119 -32.93 -21.32 -44.01
N SER A 120 -31.87 -20.60 -43.64
CA SER A 120 -30.77 -20.20 -44.54
C SER A 120 -29.77 -19.38 -43.75
N ILE A 121 -28.62 -19.96 -43.39
CA ILE A 121 -27.52 -19.21 -42.76
C ILE A 121 -26.92 -18.28 -43.82
N ASN A 122 -27.28 -16.99 -43.79
CA ASN A 122 -26.57 -15.99 -44.59
C ASN A 122 -25.25 -15.65 -43.88
N VAL A 123 -24.23 -16.47 -44.13
CA VAL A 123 -22.90 -16.33 -43.54
C VAL A 123 -22.35 -14.91 -43.70
N ASN A 124 -22.60 -14.25 -44.83
CA ASN A 124 -22.13 -12.88 -45.07
C ASN A 124 -22.78 -11.86 -44.14
N GLU A 125 -24.05 -12.04 -43.78
CA GLU A 125 -24.74 -11.15 -42.85
C GLU A 125 -24.25 -11.34 -41.42
N ILE A 126 -24.04 -12.60 -41.00
CA ILE A 126 -23.47 -12.94 -39.68
C ILE A 126 -22.05 -12.37 -39.56
N THR A 127 -21.19 -12.60 -40.54
CA THR A 127 -19.83 -12.03 -40.57
C THR A 127 -19.86 -10.52 -40.44
N LYS A 128 -20.76 -9.82 -41.15
CA LYS A 128 -20.88 -8.37 -41.05
C LYS A 128 -21.34 -7.90 -39.67
N LYS A 129 -22.28 -8.62 -39.03
CA LYS A 129 -22.72 -8.30 -37.66
C LYS A 129 -21.58 -8.48 -36.65
N ILE A 130 -20.84 -9.59 -36.74
CA ILE A 130 -19.65 -9.84 -35.93
C ILE A 130 -18.62 -8.72 -36.12
N GLU A 131 -18.27 -8.39 -37.37
CA GLU A 131 -17.31 -7.32 -37.65
C GLU A 131 -17.72 -5.97 -37.04
N VAL A 132 -19.00 -5.61 -37.11
CA VAL A 132 -19.51 -4.37 -36.52
C VAL A 132 -19.42 -4.41 -34.99
N ALA A 133 -19.82 -5.52 -34.36
CA ALA A 133 -19.75 -5.70 -32.92
C ALA A 133 -18.30 -5.65 -32.41
N THR A 134 -17.39 -6.41 -33.03
CA THR A 134 -15.96 -6.44 -32.70
C THR A 134 -15.32 -5.07 -32.90
N ARG A 135 -15.63 -4.34 -33.99
CA ARG A 135 -15.10 -2.98 -34.19
C ARG A 135 -15.58 -2.02 -33.13
N LYS A 136 -16.86 -2.08 -32.75
CA LYS A 136 -17.44 -1.24 -31.70
C LYS A 136 -16.77 -1.50 -30.36
N MET A 137 -16.58 -2.77 -29.98
CA MET A 137 -15.85 -3.14 -28.76
C MET A 137 -14.40 -2.66 -28.82
N ALA A 138 -13.68 -2.88 -29.92
CA ALA A 138 -12.28 -2.46 -30.05
C ALA A 138 -12.10 -0.94 -29.86
N VAL A 139 -13.06 -0.12 -30.32
CA VAL A 139 -13.04 1.33 -30.07
C VAL A 139 -13.21 1.63 -28.58
N LYS A 140 -14.19 1.00 -27.91
CA LYS A 140 -14.42 1.20 -26.47
C LYS A 140 -13.23 0.75 -25.62
N MET A 141 -12.67 -0.43 -25.91
CA MET A 141 -11.49 -0.96 -25.24
C MET A 141 -10.30 -0.01 -25.36
N ARG A 142 -10.06 0.59 -26.53
CA ARG A 142 -9.00 1.60 -26.70
C ARG A 142 -9.22 2.84 -25.85
N VAL A 143 -10.47 3.28 -25.68
CA VAL A 143 -10.80 4.44 -24.83
C VAL A 143 -10.53 4.09 -23.37
N LEU A 144 -10.97 2.93 -22.89
CA LEU A 144 -10.72 2.46 -21.52
C LEU A 144 -9.23 2.22 -21.25
N GLU A 145 -8.50 1.64 -22.19
CA GLU A 145 -7.04 1.47 -22.11
C GLU A 145 -6.33 2.84 -22.02
N THR A 146 -6.77 3.83 -22.80
CA THR A 146 -6.22 5.19 -22.73
C THR A 146 -6.50 5.82 -21.36
N LYS A 147 -7.69 5.60 -20.80
CA LYS A 147 -8.05 6.04 -19.44
C LYS A 147 -7.17 5.36 -18.39
N MET A 148 -6.97 4.04 -18.47
CA MET A 148 -6.06 3.31 -17.57
C MET A 148 -4.63 3.86 -17.63
N ARG A 149 -4.06 4.04 -18.83
CA ARG A 149 -2.70 4.59 -18.98
C ARG A 149 -2.57 6.00 -18.43
N ALA A 150 -3.59 6.83 -18.62
CA ALA A 150 -3.61 8.17 -18.03
C ALA A 150 -3.64 8.10 -16.49
N MET A 151 -4.38 7.15 -15.92
CA MET A 151 -4.42 6.91 -14.49
C MET A 151 -3.10 6.36 -13.94
N GLU A 152 -2.46 5.41 -14.62
CA GLU A 152 -1.12 4.91 -14.27
C GLU A 152 -0.10 6.05 -14.23
N THR A 153 -0.15 6.94 -15.23
CA THR A 153 0.75 8.10 -15.31
C THR A 153 0.50 9.11 -14.18
N ALA A 154 -0.76 9.27 -13.77
CA ALA A 154 -1.16 10.19 -12.71
C ALA A 154 -1.18 9.54 -11.31
N MET A 155 -0.79 8.26 -11.19
CA MET A 155 -0.79 7.54 -9.93
C MET A 155 0.11 8.26 -8.91
N PRO A 156 -0.40 8.58 -7.71
CA PRO A 156 0.43 9.14 -6.67
C PRO A 156 1.50 8.11 -6.28
N SER A 157 2.68 8.60 -5.91
CA SER A 157 3.75 7.77 -5.38
C SER A 157 4.10 8.24 -3.97
N ILE A 158 4.48 7.29 -3.11
CA ILE A 158 5.02 7.62 -1.80
C ILE A 158 6.28 8.45 -2.02
N ASN A 159 6.31 9.63 -1.40
CA ASN A 159 7.43 10.54 -1.56
C ASN A 159 8.69 9.92 -0.94
N SER A 160 9.67 9.60 -1.79
CA SER A 160 10.94 8.99 -1.35
C SER A 160 11.68 9.84 -0.32
N ALA A 161 11.53 11.17 -0.36
CA ALA A 161 12.12 12.05 0.65
C ALA A 161 11.50 11.86 2.04
N LYS A 162 10.20 11.51 2.13
CA LYS A 162 9.56 11.17 3.42
C LYS A 162 10.12 9.86 3.96
N ILE A 163 10.30 8.85 3.10
CA ILE A 163 10.91 7.57 3.48
C ILE A 163 12.34 7.80 4.00
N GLU A 164 13.15 8.56 3.29
CA GLU A 164 14.52 8.89 3.73
C GLU A 164 14.53 9.73 5.02
N ALA A 165 13.55 10.62 5.22
CA ALA A 165 13.40 11.36 6.45
C ALA A 165 13.08 10.45 7.65
N ILE A 166 12.20 9.45 7.47
CA ILE A 166 11.91 8.43 8.50
C ILE A 166 13.17 7.64 8.81
N LYS A 167 13.87 7.13 7.79
CA LYS A 167 15.10 6.36 7.99
C LYS A 167 16.12 7.15 8.80
N ARG A 168 16.40 8.40 8.39
CA ARG A 168 17.34 9.27 9.11
C ARG A 168 16.89 9.48 10.55
N LYS A 169 15.61 9.75 10.80
CA LYS A 169 15.09 9.95 12.15
C LYS A 169 15.11 8.68 12.99
N ALA A 170 14.89 7.52 12.40
CA ALA A 170 14.99 6.23 13.07
C ALA A 170 16.44 5.92 13.47
N GLU A 171 17.42 6.26 12.62
CA GLU A 171 18.85 6.17 12.95
C GLU A 171 19.22 7.11 14.09
N GLU A 172 18.80 8.38 14.04
CA GLU A 172 18.99 9.33 15.15
C GLU A 172 18.36 8.82 16.46
N TYR A 173 17.19 8.20 16.39
CA TYR A 173 16.52 7.61 17.56
C TYR A 173 17.29 6.40 18.10
N LYS A 174 17.79 5.54 17.21
CA LYS A 174 18.66 4.41 17.58
C LYS A 174 19.93 4.89 18.27
N ASP A 175 20.60 5.89 17.72
CA ASP A 175 21.83 6.45 18.29
C ASP A 175 21.57 7.05 19.68
N LEU A 176 20.45 7.76 19.86
CA LEU A 176 20.00 8.24 21.18
C LEU A 176 19.81 7.09 22.17
N LEU A 177 19.15 6.00 21.75
CA LEU A 177 18.95 4.83 22.60
C LEU A 177 20.27 4.15 22.98
N ILE A 178 21.26 4.13 22.07
CA ILE A 178 22.61 3.63 22.35
C ILE A 178 23.30 4.52 23.38
N GLU A 179 23.30 5.84 23.21
CA GLU A 179 23.89 6.79 24.17
C GLU A 179 23.28 6.65 25.56
N ILE A 180 21.94 6.57 25.63
CA ILE A 180 21.21 6.32 26.87
C ILE A 180 21.67 5.00 27.50
N SER A 181 21.75 3.93 26.70
CA SER A 181 22.18 2.62 27.19
C SER A 181 23.61 2.66 27.75
N GLU A 182 24.51 3.48 27.21
CA GLU A 182 25.88 3.64 27.69
C GLU A 182 25.96 4.44 29.00
N SER A 183 25.00 5.34 29.23
CA SER A 183 24.90 6.16 30.45
C SER A 183 24.27 5.46 31.66
N ILE A 184 23.65 4.30 31.45
CA ILE A 184 23.05 3.42 32.47
C ILE A 184 23.99 2.26 32.77
#